data_AF-A0AAQ4FCT5-F1
#
_entry.id   AF-A0AAQ4FCT5-F1
#
_cell.length_a   1.000
_cell.length_b   1.000
_cell.length_c   1.000
_cell.angle_alpha   90.00
_cell.angle_beta   90.00
_cell.angle_gamma   90.00
#
_symmetry.space_group_name_H-M   'P 1'
#
loop_
_entity.id
_entity.type
_entity.pdbx_description
1 polymer ?
#
loop_
_entity_poly.entity_id
_entity_poly.type
_entity_poly.pdbx_seq_one_letter_code
_entity_poly.pdbx_strand_id
1 'polypeptide(L)'
;MGRTIVCAGFVPNVRRGFLSTLRSLPIVRDYVREKMDNIALDVERSLNKCYADCRFILELPEKRWTPEAILEEMDRNDGLCPVKWKKGVVSGAIYTEHDSRLEAMMISVYERHLRSNPLHSDVFVGVRKMEAEVIRWCCNLFHGGPDSCGSMTSGGTESLILACKAHRDYGYFEKGIVYPEM
;
A
#
# COMPACT_ATOMS: atom_id res chain seq x y z
N MET A 1 -4.29 -5.46 41.47
CA MET A 1 -4.87 -4.14 41.11
C MET A 1 -4.93 -4.05 39.59
N GLY A 2 -6.01 -4.54 38.98
CA GLY A 2 -6.28 -4.38 37.55
C GLY A 2 -7.68 -3.83 37.41
N ARG A 3 -7.81 -2.55 37.07
CA ARG A 3 -9.11 -1.95 36.78
C ARG A 3 -9.48 -2.35 35.36
N THR A 4 -10.36 -3.33 35.23
CA THR A 4 -11.13 -3.53 34.01
C THR A 4 -12.07 -2.34 33.88
N ILE A 5 -11.66 -1.34 33.10
CA ILE A 5 -12.52 -0.20 32.76
C ILE A 5 -13.50 -0.70 31.71
N VAL A 6 -14.67 -1.15 32.18
CA VAL A 6 -15.86 -1.36 31.35
C VAL A 6 -16.44 0.03 31.11
N CYS A 7 -16.00 0.74 30.07
CA CYS A 7 -16.59 2.02 29.69
C CYS A 7 -17.78 1.79 28.73
N ALA A 8 -18.97 1.90 29.30
CA ALA A 8 -20.18 2.26 28.59
C ALA A 8 -19.98 3.65 27.96
N GLY A 9 -20.06 3.75 26.63
CA GLY A 9 -19.87 5.04 25.96
C GLY A 9 -20.00 5.06 24.44
N PHE A 10 -20.39 3.96 23.80
CA PHE A 10 -20.75 4.01 22.38
C PHE A 10 -22.22 4.45 22.28
N VAL A 11 -22.47 5.72 21.97
CA VAL A 11 -23.77 6.12 21.41
C VAL A 11 -23.63 5.90 19.90
N PRO A 12 -24.15 4.80 19.33
CA PRO A 12 -24.18 4.67 17.89
C PRO A 12 -25.00 5.85 17.39
N ASN A 13 -24.46 6.62 16.45
CA ASN A 13 -25.25 7.53 15.63
C ASN A 13 -26.58 6.82 15.30
N VAL A 14 -27.73 7.35 15.72
CA VAL A 14 -29.02 6.61 15.75
C VAL A 14 -29.33 5.98 14.39
N ARG A 15 -28.91 6.65 13.31
CA ARG A 15 -28.98 6.15 11.93
C ARG A 15 -28.09 4.91 11.69
N ARG A 16 -26.86 4.87 12.21
CA ARG A 16 -25.96 3.69 12.16
C ARG A 16 -26.48 2.54 13.01
N GLY A 17 -27.02 2.82 14.21
CA GLY A 17 -27.66 1.80 15.06
C GLY A 17 -28.85 1.16 14.36
N PHE A 18 -29.75 1.99 13.80
CA PHE A 18 -30.90 1.52 13.03
C PHE A 18 -30.50 0.71 11.79
N LEU A 19 -29.56 1.20 10.98
CA LEU A 19 -29.08 0.48 9.79
C LEU A 19 -28.35 -0.83 10.14
N SER A 20 -27.61 -0.87 11.26
CA SER A 20 -26.96 -2.06 11.78
C SER A 20 -27.99 -3.11 12.19
N THR A 21 -29.02 -2.72 12.96
CA THR A 21 -30.11 -3.60 13.38
C THR A 21 -30.96 -4.07 12.20
N LEU A 22 -31.18 -3.22 11.19
CA LEU A 22 -31.89 -3.59 9.97
C LEU A 22 -31.10 -4.62 9.15
N ARG A 23 -29.77 -4.46 9.06
CA ARG A 23 -28.86 -5.40 8.39
C ARG A 23 -28.66 -6.70 9.15
N SER A 24 -28.92 -6.73 10.46
CA SER A 24 -28.83 -7.95 11.27
C SER A 24 -30.10 -8.82 11.22
N LEU A 25 -31.20 -8.30 10.64
CA LEU A 25 -32.39 -9.11 10.37
C LEU A 25 -32.03 -10.26 9.41
N PRO A 26 -32.45 -11.51 9.71
CA PRO A 26 -32.03 -12.69 8.94
C PRO A 26 -32.21 -12.54 7.43
N ILE A 27 -33.37 -12.04 7.00
CA ILE A 27 -33.70 -11.86 5.57
C ILE A 27 -32.77 -10.84 4.90
N VAL A 28 -32.51 -9.71 5.54
CA VAL A 28 -31.65 -8.65 4.98
C VAL A 28 -30.19 -9.09 4.99
N ARG A 29 -29.75 -9.74 6.07
CA ARG A 29 -28.41 -10.31 6.20
C ARG A 29 -28.14 -11.34 5.11
N ASP A 30 -29.07 -12.27 4.91
CA ASP A 30 -28.91 -13.37 3.98
C ASP A 30 -28.91 -12.84 2.53
N TYR A 31 -29.75 -11.84 2.20
CA TYR A 31 -29.71 -11.13 0.91
C TYR A 31 -28.39 -10.37 0.67
N VAL A 32 -27.90 -9.64 1.69
CA VAL A 32 -26.61 -8.92 1.59
C VAL A 32 -25.46 -9.90 1.42
N ARG A 33 -25.48 -11.01 2.16
CA ARG A 33 -24.48 -12.08 2.03
C ARG A 33 -24.50 -12.69 0.64
N GLU A 34 -25.68 -13.03 0.10
CA GLU A 34 -25.82 -13.55 -1.27
C GLU A 34 -25.24 -12.57 -2.31
N LYS A 35 -25.48 -11.27 -2.18
CA LYS A 35 -24.87 -10.26 -3.07
C LYS A 35 -23.36 -10.18 -2.90
N MET A 36 -22.85 -10.30 -1.68
CA MET A 36 -21.40 -10.29 -1.43
C MET A 36 -20.72 -11.54 -1.97
N ASP A 37 -21.35 -12.70 -1.83
CA ASP A 37 -20.85 -13.97 -2.35
C ASP A 37 -20.82 -13.94 -3.89
N ASN A 38 -21.85 -13.39 -4.55
CA ASN A 38 -21.85 -13.21 -6.00
C ASN A 38 -20.74 -12.28 -6.47
N ILE A 39 -20.51 -11.16 -5.78
CA ILE A 39 -19.41 -10.24 -6.11
C ILE A 39 -18.06 -10.92 -5.89
N ALA A 40 -17.90 -11.67 -4.80
CA ALA A 40 -16.69 -12.42 -4.53
C ALA A 40 -16.41 -13.44 -5.65
N LEU A 41 -17.43 -14.18 -6.10
CA LEU A 41 -17.33 -15.11 -7.22
C LEU A 41 -16.98 -14.40 -8.54
N ASP A 42 -17.56 -13.24 -8.82
CA ASP A 42 -17.26 -12.48 -10.03
C ASP A 42 -15.83 -11.94 -10.02
N VAL A 43 -15.35 -11.44 -8.87
CA VAL A 43 -13.97 -11.02 -8.67
C VAL A 43 -13.03 -12.23 -8.83
N GLU A 44 -13.34 -13.34 -8.17
CA GLU A 44 -12.56 -14.57 -8.26
C GLU A 44 -12.46 -15.06 -9.72
N ARG A 45 -13.58 -15.14 -10.44
CA ARG A 45 -13.59 -15.51 -11.87
C ARG A 45 -12.79 -14.53 -12.71
N SER A 46 -12.92 -13.24 -12.47
CA SER A 46 -12.21 -12.19 -13.21
C SER A 46 -10.69 -12.32 -13.03
N LEU A 47 -10.23 -12.55 -11.79
CA LEU A 47 -8.83 -12.73 -11.47
C LEU A 47 -8.30 -14.07 -12.00
N ASN A 48 -9.03 -15.17 -11.77
CA ASN A 48 -8.61 -16.52 -12.16
C ASN A 48 -8.57 -16.71 -13.68
N LYS A 49 -9.29 -15.90 -14.46
CA LYS A 49 -9.24 -15.97 -15.93
C LYS A 49 -7.83 -15.81 -16.48
N CYS A 50 -6.99 -14.98 -15.86
CA CYS A 50 -5.61 -14.76 -16.29
C CYS A 50 -4.67 -15.93 -15.90
N TYR A 51 -5.14 -16.85 -15.05
CA TYR A 51 -4.33 -17.94 -14.49
C TYR A 51 -4.83 -19.33 -14.87
N ALA A 52 -5.84 -19.44 -15.74
CA ALA A 52 -6.53 -20.70 -16.04
C ALA A 52 -5.59 -21.83 -16.50
N ASP A 53 -4.51 -21.48 -17.22
CA ASP A 53 -3.51 -22.40 -17.75
C ASP A 53 -2.14 -22.26 -17.05
N CYS A 54 -2.10 -21.62 -15.88
CA CYS A 54 -0.86 -21.37 -15.15
C CYS A 54 -0.49 -22.52 -14.21
N ARG A 55 0.79 -22.90 -14.23
CA ARG A 55 1.35 -23.75 -13.20
C ARG A 55 1.72 -22.90 -11.99
N PHE A 56 1.10 -23.19 -10.85
CA PHE A 56 1.52 -22.60 -9.58
C PHE A 56 2.65 -23.42 -8.94
N ILE A 57 3.71 -22.73 -8.53
CA ILE A 57 4.80 -23.30 -7.75
C ILE A 57 4.46 -23.11 -6.28
N LEU A 58 3.98 -24.19 -5.65
CA LEU A 58 3.48 -24.16 -4.27
C LEU A 58 4.54 -24.52 -3.23
N GLU A 59 5.66 -25.08 -3.68
CA GLU A 59 6.77 -25.52 -2.84
C GLU A 59 8.09 -24.98 -3.42
N LEU A 60 9.08 -24.80 -2.55
CA LEU A 60 10.42 -24.44 -2.99
C LEU A 60 10.99 -25.57 -3.88
N PRO A 61 11.53 -25.26 -5.07
CA PRO A 61 12.09 -26.30 -5.93
C PRO A 61 13.20 -27.10 -5.23
N GLU A 62 13.13 -28.43 -5.30
CA GLU A 62 14.13 -29.32 -4.69
C GLU A 62 15.55 -29.08 -5.20
N LYS A 63 15.66 -28.63 -6.46
CA LYS A 63 16.93 -28.27 -7.10
C LYS A 63 16.97 -26.77 -7.31
N ARG A 64 18.13 -26.17 -7.01
CA ARG A 64 18.39 -24.76 -7.32
C ARG A 64 18.17 -24.49 -8.81
N TRP A 65 17.52 -23.38 -9.11
CA TRP A 65 17.41 -22.90 -10.47
C TRP A 65 18.66 -22.11 -10.87
N THR A 66 18.97 -22.12 -12.17
CA THR A 66 19.96 -21.21 -12.71
C THR A 66 19.33 -19.82 -12.91
N PRO A 67 20.12 -18.74 -12.99
CA PRO A 67 19.59 -17.41 -13.29
C PRO A 67 18.74 -17.39 -14.56
N GLU A 68 19.12 -18.14 -15.59
CA GLU A 68 18.40 -18.22 -16.87
C GLU A 68 17.02 -18.86 -16.68
N ALA A 69 16.93 -19.92 -15.88
CA ALA A 69 15.65 -20.56 -15.57
C ALA A 69 14.71 -19.65 -14.76
N ILE A 70 15.26 -18.81 -13.87
CA ILE A 70 14.48 -17.82 -13.11
C ILE A 70 13.92 -16.75 -14.07
N LEU A 71 14.76 -16.23 -14.97
CA LEU A 71 14.35 -15.23 -15.95
C LEU A 71 13.31 -15.78 -16.93
N GLU A 72 13.47 -17.03 -17.39
CA GLU A 72 12.47 -17.68 -18.25
C GLU A 72 11.11 -17.82 -17.56
N GLU A 73 11.10 -18.17 -16.27
CA GLU A 73 9.85 -18.24 -15.50
C GLU A 73 9.25 -16.84 -15.26
N MET A 74 10.08 -15.81 -15.08
CA MET A 74 9.63 -14.42 -15.01
C MET A 74 8.98 -13.99 -16.33
N ASP A 75 9.61 -14.27 -17.47
CA ASP A 75 9.07 -13.97 -18.81
C ASP A 75 7.72 -14.68 -19.06
N ARG A 76 7.57 -15.92 -18.60
CA ARG A 76 6.28 -16.64 -18.66
C ARG A 76 5.19 -15.93 -17.85
N ASN A 77 5.52 -15.45 -16.65
CA ASN A 77 4.58 -14.73 -15.79
C ASN A 77 4.20 -13.36 -16.36
N ASP A 78 5.17 -12.62 -16.92
CA ASP A 78 4.92 -11.35 -17.59
C ASP A 78 4.02 -11.53 -18.82
N GLY A 79 4.08 -12.70 -19.47
CA GLY A 79 3.20 -13.10 -20.56
C GLY A 79 1.72 -13.28 -20.20
N LEU A 80 1.38 -13.41 -18.91
CA LEU A 80 -0.01 -13.66 -18.46
C LEU A 80 -0.94 -12.48 -18.66
N CYS A 81 -0.40 -11.26 -18.64
CA CYS A 81 -1.17 -10.05 -18.86
C CYS A 81 -0.35 -9.06 -19.70
N PRO A 82 -0.38 -9.17 -21.05
CA PRO A 82 0.35 -8.26 -21.91
C PRO A 82 -0.31 -6.88 -21.91
N VAL A 83 0.09 -6.03 -20.98
CA VAL A 83 -0.40 -4.65 -20.87
C VAL A 83 0.33 -3.76 -21.86
N LYS A 84 -0.38 -3.27 -22.88
CA LYS A 84 0.15 -2.31 -23.87
C LYS A 84 0.14 -0.88 -23.34
N TRP A 85 0.69 -0.64 -22.15
CA TRP A 85 0.64 0.66 -21.46
C TRP A 85 1.26 1.79 -22.29
N LYS A 86 2.28 1.49 -23.11
CA LYS A 86 2.91 2.43 -24.04
C LYS A 86 1.96 3.05 -25.08
N LYS A 87 0.75 2.48 -25.25
CA LYS A 87 -0.31 3.05 -26.11
C LYS A 87 -1.18 4.10 -25.39
N GLY A 88 -0.92 4.39 -24.12
CA GLY A 88 -1.72 5.34 -23.34
C GLY A 88 -3.13 4.86 -23.00
N VAL A 89 -3.38 3.55 -23.09
CA VAL A 89 -4.72 2.95 -22.87
C VAL A 89 -4.98 2.53 -21.42
N VAL A 90 -4.00 2.73 -20.55
CA VAL A 90 -4.08 2.38 -19.13
C VAL A 90 -4.24 3.67 -18.34
N SER A 91 -5.35 3.79 -17.60
CA SER A 91 -5.60 4.96 -16.76
C SER A 91 -4.73 4.91 -15.51
N GLY A 92 -3.95 5.96 -15.26
CA GLY A 92 -2.98 5.98 -14.16
C GLY A 92 -1.94 4.88 -14.32
N ALA A 93 -1.67 4.13 -13.25
CA ALA A 93 -0.75 2.99 -13.13
C ALA A 93 0.73 3.28 -13.46
N ILE A 94 1.04 3.89 -14.61
CA ILE A 94 2.36 4.30 -15.06
C ILE A 94 2.33 5.81 -15.34
N TYR A 95 3.15 6.57 -14.60
CA TYR A 95 3.09 8.04 -14.59
C TYR A 95 4.14 8.72 -15.47
N THR A 96 5.18 7.99 -15.88
CA THR A 96 6.25 8.51 -16.73
C THR A 96 6.00 8.15 -18.18
N GLU A 97 6.38 9.05 -19.08
CA GLU A 97 6.46 8.73 -20.50
C GLU A 97 7.51 7.63 -20.74
N HIS A 98 7.39 6.94 -21.87
CA HIS A 98 8.39 5.96 -22.29
C HIS A 98 9.64 6.67 -22.83
N ASP A 99 10.47 7.18 -21.93
CA ASP A 99 11.79 7.76 -22.22
C ASP A 99 12.89 6.77 -21.82
N SER A 100 13.53 6.18 -22.83
CA SER A 100 14.62 5.22 -22.64
C SER A 100 15.81 5.78 -21.87
N ARG A 101 16.08 7.09 -21.97
CA ARG A 101 17.17 7.73 -21.23
C ARG A 101 16.82 7.82 -19.75
N LEU A 102 15.58 8.19 -19.42
CA LEU A 102 15.10 8.23 -18.04
C LEU A 102 15.08 6.82 -17.43
N GLU A 103 14.56 5.83 -18.14
CA GLU A 103 14.54 4.43 -17.72
C GLU A 103 15.95 3.89 -17.43
N ALA A 104 16.91 4.12 -18.33
CA ALA A 104 18.30 3.72 -18.13
C ALA A 104 18.94 4.36 -16.90
N MET A 105 18.61 5.64 -16.63
CA MET A 105 19.08 6.34 -15.44
C MET A 105 18.49 5.71 -14.17
N MET A 106 17.18 5.43 -14.13
CA MET A 106 16.53 4.80 -12.97
C MET A 106 17.09 3.41 -12.67
N ILE A 107 17.30 2.58 -13.70
CA ILE A 107 17.94 1.25 -13.55
C ILE A 107 19.33 1.39 -12.95
N SER A 108 20.14 2.34 -13.46
CA SER A 108 21.49 2.59 -12.95
C SER A 108 21.50 3.02 -11.48
N VAL A 109 20.51 3.82 -11.06
CA VAL A 109 20.36 4.23 -9.65
C VAL A 109 20.02 3.02 -8.79
N TYR A 110 19.07 2.19 -9.22
CA TYR A 110 18.68 0.98 -8.48
C TYR A 110 19.85 0.00 -8.34
N GLU A 111 20.59 -0.26 -9.42
CA GLU A 111 21.76 -1.12 -9.41
C GLU A 111 22.81 -0.65 -8.39
N ARG A 112 23.12 0.66 -8.37
CA ARG A 112 24.08 1.26 -7.43
C ARG A 112 23.64 1.20 -5.97
N HIS A 113 22.33 1.18 -5.72
CA HIS A 113 21.75 1.20 -4.38
C HIS A 113 21.06 -0.11 -3.99
N LEU A 114 21.26 -1.20 -4.73
CA LEU A 114 20.62 -2.50 -4.49
C LEU A 114 20.81 -3.04 -3.06
N ARG A 115 21.91 -2.66 -2.41
CA ARG A 115 22.28 -3.10 -1.05
C ARG A 115 22.13 -2.01 0.02
N SER A 116 21.59 -0.85 -0.34
CA SER A 116 21.36 0.20 0.65
C SER A 116 20.26 -0.21 1.62
N ASN A 117 20.44 0.16 2.89
CA ASN A 117 19.43 -0.03 3.92
C ASN A 117 19.40 1.21 4.84
N PRO A 118 18.44 2.13 4.66
CA PRO A 118 18.35 3.37 5.46
C PRO A 118 18.27 3.17 6.98
N LEU A 119 17.96 1.96 7.47
CA LEU A 119 18.05 1.62 8.89
C LEU A 119 19.46 1.82 9.46
N HIS A 120 20.50 1.56 8.66
CA HIS A 120 21.90 1.75 9.03
C HIS A 120 22.42 3.09 8.50
N SER A 121 21.89 4.17 9.06
CA SER A 121 22.15 5.54 8.59
C SER A 121 23.59 6.04 8.83
N ASP A 122 24.34 5.34 9.68
CA ASP A 122 25.79 5.46 9.92
C ASP A 122 26.62 4.84 8.79
N VAL A 123 26.10 3.78 8.15
CA VAL A 123 26.76 3.10 7.03
C VAL A 123 26.37 3.75 5.70
N PHE A 124 25.08 3.99 5.47
CA PHE A 124 24.55 4.51 4.20
C PHE A 124 24.33 6.03 4.23
N VAL A 125 25.36 6.77 4.64
CA VAL A 125 25.31 8.23 4.84
C VAL A 125 24.87 8.99 3.57
N GLY A 126 25.27 8.52 2.39
CA GLY A 126 24.87 9.10 1.11
C GLY A 126 23.37 8.98 0.84
N VAL A 127 22.78 7.82 1.15
CA VAL A 127 21.32 7.61 0.99
C VAL A 127 20.56 8.48 1.99
N ARG A 128 20.99 8.51 3.25
CA ARG A 128 20.43 9.40 4.28
C ARG A 128 20.43 10.87 3.82
N LYS A 129 21.53 11.33 3.19
CA LYS A 129 21.62 12.68 2.63
C LYS A 129 20.60 12.89 1.51
N MET A 130 20.51 11.96 0.55
CA MET A 130 19.57 12.05 -0.57
C MET A 130 18.11 12.08 -0.07
N GLU A 131 17.74 11.25 0.90
CA GLU A 131 16.40 11.28 1.50
C GLU A 131 16.08 12.63 2.15
N ALA A 132 17.03 13.19 2.92
CA ALA A 132 16.87 14.49 3.54
C ALA A 132 16.72 15.63 2.51
N GLU A 133 17.43 15.57 1.40
CA GLU A 133 17.32 16.54 0.30
C GLU A 133 15.97 16.47 -0.39
N VAL A 134 15.47 15.26 -0.70
CA VAL A 134 14.15 15.06 -1.31
C VAL A 134 13.05 15.61 -0.39
N ILE A 135 13.10 15.31 0.91
CA ILE A 135 12.15 15.86 1.89
C ILE A 135 12.17 17.39 1.86
N ARG A 136 13.36 18.00 1.87
CA ARG A 136 13.49 19.46 1.85
C ARG A 136 13.00 20.06 0.53
N TRP A 137 13.25 19.43 -0.62
CA TRP A 137 12.68 19.87 -1.90
C TRP A 137 11.16 19.85 -1.89
N CYS A 138 10.54 18.79 -1.36
CA CYS A 138 9.09 18.72 -1.20
C CYS A 138 8.57 19.81 -0.26
N CYS A 139 9.18 20.01 0.92
CA CYS A 139 8.81 21.09 1.83
C CYS A 139 8.84 22.47 1.15
N ASN A 140 9.88 22.74 0.36
CA ASN A 140 10.02 24.00 -0.36
C ASN A 140 8.98 24.14 -1.49
N LEU A 141 8.68 23.06 -2.22
CA LEU A 141 7.64 23.03 -3.26
C LEU A 141 6.25 23.40 -2.70
N PHE A 142 5.97 23.01 -1.45
CA PHE A 142 4.74 23.34 -0.74
C PHE A 142 4.85 24.60 0.16
N HIS A 143 5.91 25.40 0.01
CA HIS A 143 6.11 26.66 0.75
C HIS A 143 6.13 26.50 2.28
N GLY A 144 6.64 25.39 2.81
CA GLY A 144 6.58 25.06 4.24
C GLY A 144 7.50 25.87 5.17
N GLY A 145 8.45 26.65 4.63
CA GLY A 145 9.39 27.43 5.44
C GLY A 145 10.43 26.60 6.22
N PRO A 146 11.26 27.23 7.07
CA PRO A 146 12.38 26.57 7.74
C PRO A 146 11.93 25.49 8.75
N ASP A 147 10.81 25.70 9.43
CA ASP A 147 10.31 24.80 10.48
C ASP A 147 9.58 23.56 9.94
N SER A 148 9.31 23.52 8.63
CA SER A 148 8.73 22.33 8.00
C SER A 148 9.71 21.16 7.99
N CYS A 149 9.18 19.97 8.20
CA CYS A 149 9.90 18.70 8.25
C CYS A 149 9.06 17.57 7.65
N GLY A 150 9.66 16.39 7.52
CA GLY A 150 8.98 15.20 6.99
C GLY A 150 9.86 13.96 7.06
N SER A 151 9.34 12.85 6.54
CA SER A 151 10.05 11.59 6.36
C SER A 151 9.71 10.99 4.99
N MET A 152 10.62 10.18 4.44
CA MET A 152 10.31 9.30 3.32
C MET A 152 9.38 8.18 3.77
N THR A 153 8.51 7.72 2.88
CA THR A 153 7.59 6.58 3.10
C THR A 153 7.58 5.69 1.85
N SER A 154 7.01 4.50 1.95
CA SER A 154 6.84 3.56 0.83
C SER A 154 5.82 4.01 -0.22
N GLY A 155 4.93 4.95 0.13
CA GLY A 155 3.89 5.44 -0.77
C GLY A 155 2.79 6.22 -0.05
N GLY A 156 1.79 6.66 -0.83
CA GLY A 156 0.72 7.54 -0.34
C GLY A 156 -0.09 6.97 0.83
N THR A 157 -0.39 5.66 0.82
CA THR A 157 -1.14 5.00 1.89
C THR A 157 -0.40 5.08 3.23
N GLU A 158 0.90 4.79 3.25
CA GLU A 158 1.70 4.90 4.47
C GLU A 158 1.77 6.36 4.96
N SER A 159 1.96 7.32 4.05
CA SER A 159 1.97 8.75 4.40
C SER A 159 0.68 9.19 5.08
N LEU A 160 -0.49 8.77 4.57
CA LEU A 160 -1.78 9.10 5.18
C LEU A 160 -1.95 8.45 6.56
N ILE A 161 -1.58 7.17 6.69
CA ILE A 161 -1.67 6.45 7.97
C ILE A 161 -0.74 7.09 9.01
N LEU A 162 0.49 7.45 8.64
CA LEU A 162 1.43 8.11 9.55
C LEU A 162 0.94 9.50 9.98
N ALA A 163 0.30 10.27 9.09
CA ALA A 163 -0.32 11.54 9.43
C ALA A 163 -1.48 11.34 10.44
N CYS A 164 -2.40 10.41 10.16
CA CYS A 164 -3.49 10.06 11.09
C CYS A 164 -2.94 9.61 12.45
N LYS A 165 -1.91 8.75 12.47
CA LYS A 165 -1.27 8.26 13.69
C LYS A 165 -0.61 9.38 14.48
N ALA A 166 0.12 10.29 13.81
CA ALA A 166 0.75 11.44 14.46
C ALA A 166 -0.30 12.37 15.11
N HIS A 167 -1.38 12.69 14.40
CA HIS A 167 -2.46 13.52 14.95
C HIS A 167 -3.23 12.84 16.08
N ARG A 168 -3.50 11.53 15.96
CA ARG A 168 -4.13 10.73 17.02
C ARG A 168 -3.30 10.74 18.29
N ASP A 169 -2.00 10.47 18.19
CA ASP A 169 -1.10 10.43 19.34
C ASP A 169 -0.95 11.83 19.97
N TYR A 170 -0.80 12.88 19.15
CA TYR A 170 -0.82 14.27 19.62
C TYR A 170 -2.11 14.61 20.37
N GLY A 171 -3.28 14.25 19.82
CA GLY A 171 -4.58 14.48 20.46
C GLY A 171 -4.71 13.75 21.79
N TYR A 172 -4.16 12.54 21.91
CA TYR A 172 -4.15 11.80 23.16
C TYR A 172 -3.24 12.47 24.22
N PHE A 173 -1.98 12.73 23.89
CA PHE A 173 -0.99 13.23 24.86
C PHE A 173 -1.16 14.70 25.22
N GLU A 174 -1.48 15.56 24.24
CA GLU A 174 -1.53 17.02 24.44
C GLU A 174 -2.95 17.55 24.71
N LYS A 175 -3.98 16.79 24.33
CA LYS A 175 -5.38 17.23 24.42
C LYS A 175 -6.28 16.28 25.22
N GLY A 176 -5.78 15.12 25.66
CA GLY A 176 -6.57 14.15 26.43
C GLY A 176 -7.70 13.47 25.65
N ILE A 177 -7.62 13.45 24.32
CA ILE A 177 -8.65 12.86 23.44
C ILE A 177 -8.44 11.34 23.38
N VAL A 178 -9.33 10.58 24.01
CA VAL A 178 -9.22 9.11 24.12
C VAL A 178 -9.94 8.37 22.99
N TYR A 179 -11.00 8.96 22.43
CA TYR A 179 -11.81 8.37 21.36
C TYR A 179 -11.91 9.32 20.15
N PRO A 180 -10.81 9.53 19.41
CA PRO A 180 -10.84 10.33 18.19
C PRO A 180 -11.59 9.58 17.10
N GLU A 181 -12.37 10.31 16.30
CA GLU A 181 -12.90 9.80 15.03
C GLU A 181 -11.72 9.63 14.05
N MET A 182 -11.60 8.45 13.44
CA MET A 182 -10.58 8.15 12.42
C MET A 182 -11.24 7.75 11.10
#